data_AF-A0A927M663-F1
#
_entry.id   AF-A0A927M663-F1
#
_cell.length_a   1.000
_cell.length_b   1.000
_cell.length_c   1.000
_cell.angle_alpha   90.00
_cell.angle_beta   90.00
_cell.angle_gamma   90.00
#
_symmetry.space_group_name_H-M   'P 1'
#
loop_
_entity.id
_entity.type
_entity.pdbx_description
1 polymer ?
#
loop_
_entity_poly.entity_id
_entity_poly.type
_entity_poly.pdbx_seq_one_letter_code
_entity_poly.pdbx_strand_id
1 'polypeptide(L)'
;MSTNPIQHQMSSPGLGAQAQPSAAGPGTVASRAVAPQVVAPRAVAPQVVAPEATGPEVAALRAARRHRAALLGEIHFLEQALAAPAREPGWRHRVGDRLGGLRGAFVEHMVLTEGPEGLYAELLDHAPRLARGVHVLIREHAAVEATMTALQRRVDLPEITASELRNWTTDLLRELARHRQRGADLVYEAYQTDIGGET
;
A
#
# COMPACT_ATOMS: atom_id res chain seq x y z
N MET A 1 -14.63 -27.02 -43.66
CA MET A 1 -13.68 -26.16 -44.41
C MET A 1 -13.53 -24.91 -43.57
N SER A 2 -12.50 -24.81 -42.71
CA SER A 2 -11.15 -24.33 -43.03
C SER A 2 -11.24 -22.99 -43.77
N THR A 3 -10.65 -21.88 -43.33
CA THR A 3 -9.37 -21.73 -42.63
C THR A 3 -9.22 -20.27 -42.22
N ASN A 4 -8.56 -20.04 -41.08
CA ASN A 4 -7.94 -18.77 -40.71
C ASN A 4 -6.56 -18.68 -41.40
N PRO A 5 -6.08 -17.48 -41.76
CA PRO A 5 -4.68 -17.11 -41.44
C PRO A 5 -4.63 -15.65 -40.91
N ILE A 6 -4.03 -15.34 -39.76
CA ILE A 6 -2.61 -15.32 -39.37
C ILE A 6 -1.72 -14.35 -40.20
N GLN A 7 -1.04 -13.46 -39.45
CA GLN A 7 0.18 -12.67 -39.73
C GLN A 7 0.02 -11.29 -40.42
N HIS A 8 0.79 -10.24 -40.11
CA HIS A 8 2.09 -10.15 -39.41
C HIS A 8 2.34 -8.75 -38.81
N GLN A 9 3.44 -8.66 -38.08
CA GLN A 9 3.86 -7.67 -37.09
C GLN A 9 4.14 -6.24 -37.60
N MET A 10 3.98 -5.28 -36.69
CA MET A 10 4.55 -3.94 -36.74
C MET A 10 5.91 -3.94 -36.03
N SER A 11 6.96 -3.61 -36.76
CA SER A 11 8.34 -3.44 -36.29
C SER A 11 8.51 -2.13 -35.52
N SER A 12 9.22 -2.18 -34.39
CA SER A 12 9.83 -1.01 -33.74
C SER A 12 11.36 -1.22 -33.65
N PRO A 13 12.18 -0.18 -33.89
CA PRO A 13 13.64 -0.27 -33.84
C PRO A 13 14.21 0.22 -32.50
N GLY A 14 15.45 -0.19 -32.17
CA GLY A 14 16.23 0.49 -31.13
C GLY A 14 17.26 -0.35 -30.37
N LEU A 15 18.20 -0.98 -31.08
CA LEU A 15 19.43 -1.54 -30.50
C LEU A 15 20.46 -0.42 -30.30
N GLY A 16 20.92 -0.24 -29.06
CA GLY A 16 22.00 0.67 -28.69
C GLY A 16 22.89 0.03 -27.62
N ALA A 17 23.58 -1.04 -27.98
CA ALA A 17 24.65 -1.64 -27.19
C ALA A 17 25.92 -0.79 -27.33
N GLN A 18 26.48 -0.35 -26.22
CA GLN A 18 27.85 0.15 -26.17
C GLN A 18 28.63 -0.65 -25.12
N ALA A 19 29.50 -1.50 -25.64
CA ALA A 19 30.59 -2.14 -24.93
C ALA A 19 31.87 -1.89 -25.72
N GLN A 20 33.00 -1.98 -25.00
CA GLN A 20 34.40 -2.09 -25.42
C GLN A 20 35.20 -0.78 -25.47
N PRO A 21 36.55 -0.82 -25.43
CA PRO A 21 37.48 -1.79 -24.81
C PRO A 21 38.63 -1.12 -24.02
N SER A 22 39.47 -1.97 -23.44
CA SER A 22 40.70 -1.66 -22.70
C SER A 22 41.97 -1.76 -23.57
N ALA A 23 42.99 -0.99 -23.17
CA ALA A 23 44.45 -1.20 -23.26
C ALA A 23 45.23 -0.96 -24.57
N ALA A 24 46.23 -0.05 -24.50
CA ALA A 24 47.68 -0.30 -24.68
C ALA A 24 48.48 1.02 -24.62
N GLY A 25 49.45 1.17 -23.71
CA GLY A 25 50.86 1.25 -24.11
C GLY A 25 51.68 2.26 -23.28
N PRO A 26 53.02 2.13 -23.20
CA PRO A 26 53.81 2.40 -22.00
C PRO A 26 54.69 3.66 -22.07
N GLY A 27 55.18 4.11 -20.90
CA GLY A 27 56.22 5.14 -20.79
C GLY A 27 56.78 5.23 -19.37
N THR A 28 57.92 4.60 -19.14
CA THR A 28 58.73 4.69 -17.92
C THR A 28 59.67 5.90 -18.03
N VAL A 29 59.78 6.73 -16.99
CA VAL A 29 61.08 7.18 -16.43
C VAL A 29 60.94 7.81 -15.04
N ALA A 30 61.96 7.50 -14.24
CA ALA A 30 62.25 7.76 -12.84
C ALA A 30 62.19 9.21 -12.35
N SER A 31 61.85 9.43 -11.07
CA SER A 31 62.84 9.68 -9.99
C SER A 31 62.21 10.21 -8.70
N ARG A 32 62.46 9.48 -7.60
CA ARG A 32 62.86 9.94 -6.26
C ARG A 32 62.27 11.24 -5.71
N ALA A 33 61.46 11.11 -4.66
CA ALA A 33 61.44 12.03 -3.52
C ALA A 33 60.96 11.29 -2.26
N VAL A 34 61.82 11.18 -1.25
CA VAL A 34 61.43 10.80 0.11
C VAL A 34 60.87 12.05 0.77
N ALA A 35 59.58 12.04 1.11
CA ALA A 35 58.91 13.08 1.90
C ALA A 35 58.54 12.50 3.28
N PRO A 36 58.58 13.31 4.35
CA PRO A 36 58.44 12.85 5.73
C PRO A 36 57.00 12.43 6.04
N GLN A 37 56.84 11.36 6.83
CA GLN A 37 55.53 10.98 7.34
C GLN A 37 55.01 12.03 8.32
N VAL A 38 53.94 12.73 7.94
CA VAL A 38 53.08 13.47 8.85
C VAL A 38 52.01 12.50 9.34
N VAL A 39 52.07 12.13 10.62
CA VAL A 39 50.98 11.40 11.28
C VAL A 39 49.80 12.35 11.41
N ALA A 40 48.76 12.14 10.61
CA ALA A 40 47.50 12.84 10.76
C ALA A 40 46.80 12.39 12.06
N PRO A 41 46.24 13.30 12.87
CA PRO A 41 45.40 12.90 14.00
C PRO A 41 44.13 12.23 13.44
N ARG A 42 43.82 11.05 13.97
CA ARG A 42 42.60 10.31 13.66
C ARG A 42 41.40 11.13 14.10
N ALA A 43 40.70 11.76 13.15
CA ALA A 43 39.39 12.35 13.38
C ALA A 43 38.42 11.22 13.73
N VAL A 44 38.09 11.07 15.02
CA VAL A 44 36.93 10.31 15.45
C VAL A 44 35.72 11.18 15.11
N ALA A 45 35.03 10.83 14.02
CA ALA A 45 33.72 11.41 13.74
C ALA A 45 32.80 11.08 14.94
N PRO A 46 32.04 12.05 15.48
CA PRO A 46 30.99 11.72 16.43
C PRO A 46 29.99 10.83 15.67
N GLN A 47 29.86 9.58 16.11
CA GLN A 47 28.73 8.77 15.69
C GLN A 47 27.48 9.46 16.24
N VAL A 48 26.77 10.17 15.35
CA VAL A 48 25.36 10.46 15.57
C VAL A 48 24.68 9.09 15.46
N VAL A 49 24.55 8.43 16.61
CA VAL A 49 23.62 7.32 16.76
C VAL A 49 22.26 7.97 16.61
N ALA A 50 21.71 7.94 15.40
CA ALA A 50 20.29 8.15 15.19
C ALA A 50 19.56 7.23 16.17
N PRO A 51 18.53 7.69 16.91
CA PRO A 51 17.80 6.80 17.79
C PRO A 51 17.28 5.65 16.92
N GLU A 52 17.81 4.44 17.15
CA GLU A 52 17.24 3.24 16.58
C GLU A 52 15.80 3.19 17.12
N ALA A 53 14.83 3.54 16.28
CA ALA A 53 13.42 3.33 16.53
C ALA A 53 13.17 1.81 16.61
N THR A 54 13.55 1.23 17.75
CA THR A 54 13.30 -0.14 18.18
C THR A 54 12.13 -0.16 19.18
N GLY A 55 11.28 0.87 19.14
CA GLY A 55 10.17 1.11 20.04
C GLY A 55 8.80 0.63 19.55
N PRO A 56 7.76 0.74 20.41
CA PRO A 56 6.37 0.32 20.13
C PRO A 56 5.76 0.97 18.87
N GLU A 57 6.14 2.20 18.53
CA GLU A 57 5.71 2.90 17.31
C GLU A 57 5.99 2.09 16.02
N VAL A 58 7.21 1.53 15.89
CA VAL A 58 7.56 0.74 14.70
C VAL A 58 6.84 -0.62 14.71
N ALA A 59 6.41 -1.12 15.87
CA ALA A 59 5.58 -2.31 15.95
C ALA A 59 4.13 -2.02 15.52
N ALA A 60 3.55 -0.91 15.99
CA ALA A 60 2.20 -0.45 15.63
C ALA A 60 2.09 -0.17 14.13
N LEU A 61 3.03 0.57 13.55
CA LEU A 61 3.06 0.84 12.11
C LEU A 61 3.22 -0.45 11.27
N ARG A 62 4.03 -1.42 11.72
CA ARG A 62 4.13 -2.73 11.05
C ARG A 62 2.82 -3.52 11.16
N ALA A 63 2.16 -3.50 12.30
CA ALA A 63 0.85 -4.13 12.48
C ALA A 63 -0.20 -3.52 11.55
N ALA A 64 -0.28 -2.18 11.50
CA ALA A 64 -1.16 -1.46 10.59
C ALA A 64 -0.90 -1.80 9.11
N ARG A 65 0.38 -1.92 8.70
CA ARG A 65 0.75 -2.33 7.33
C ARG A 65 0.33 -3.76 7.00
N ARG A 66 0.59 -4.72 7.91
CA ARG A 66 0.15 -6.11 7.72
C ARG A 66 -1.37 -6.18 7.60
N HIS A 67 -2.08 -5.44 8.44
CA HIS A 67 -3.53 -5.41 8.40
C HIS A 67 -4.08 -4.81 7.11
N ARG A 68 -3.48 -3.71 6.65
CA ARG A 68 -3.83 -3.11 5.35
C ARG A 68 -3.60 -4.09 4.19
N ALA A 69 -2.56 -4.93 4.27
CA ALA A 69 -2.33 -5.99 3.29
C ALA A 69 -3.41 -7.09 3.36
N ALA A 70 -3.83 -7.49 4.55
CA ALA A 70 -4.93 -8.43 4.74
C ALA A 70 -6.25 -7.90 4.14
N LEU A 71 -6.60 -6.64 4.43
CA LEU A 71 -7.77 -5.98 3.87
C LEU A 71 -7.73 -5.92 2.33
N LEU A 72 -6.55 -5.63 1.75
CA LEU A 72 -6.35 -5.66 0.30
C LEU A 72 -6.54 -7.07 -0.29
N GLY A 73 -6.10 -8.11 0.43
CA GLY A 73 -6.34 -9.50 0.05
C GLY A 73 -7.83 -9.82 -0.05
N GLU A 74 -8.62 -9.43 0.94
CA GLU A 74 -10.07 -9.63 0.93
C GLU A 74 -10.78 -8.85 -0.18
N ILE A 75 -10.35 -7.60 -0.44
CA ILE A 75 -10.83 -6.82 -1.59
C ILE A 75 -10.59 -7.60 -2.90
N HIS A 76 -9.38 -8.12 -3.08
CA HIS A 76 -9.02 -8.86 -4.28
C HIS A 76 -9.81 -10.17 -4.43
N PHE A 77 -10.09 -10.88 -3.33
CA PHE A 77 -10.94 -12.07 -3.38
C PHE A 77 -12.39 -11.75 -3.74
N LEU A 78 -12.94 -10.63 -3.26
CA LEU A 78 -14.28 -10.18 -3.62
C LEU A 78 -14.36 -9.77 -5.10
N GLU A 79 -13.38 -9.02 -5.60
CA GLU A 79 -13.29 -8.65 -7.02
C GLU A 79 -13.31 -9.88 -7.94
N GLN A 80 -12.53 -10.92 -7.60
CA GLN A 80 -12.51 -12.17 -8.34
C GLN A 80 -13.87 -12.89 -8.31
N ALA A 81 -14.54 -12.94 -7.16
CA ALA A 81 -15.86 -13.55 -7.04
C ALA A 81 -16.91 -12.82 -7.90
N LEU A 82 -16.88 -11.48 -7.93
CA LEU A 82 -17.78 -10.67 -8.76
C LEU A 82 -17.56 -10.86 -10.25
N ALA A 83 -16.29 -11.00 -10.66
CA ALA A 83 -15.89 -11.21 -12.05
C ALA A 83 -16.31 -12.58 -12.61
N ALA A 84 -16.53 -13.57 -11.74
CA ALA A 84 -17.00 -14.89 -12.17
C ALA A 84 -18.38 -14.83 -12.86
N PRO A 85 -18.68 -15.73 -13.82
CA PRO A 85 -19.97 -15.81 -14.47
C PRO A 85 -21.12 -16.06 -13.47
N ALA A 86 -22.09 -15.14 -13.41
CA ALA A 86 -23.22 -15.22 -12.47
C ALA A 86 -24.14 -16.43 -12.67
N ARG A 87 -24.08 -17.07 -13.84
CA ARG A 87 -24.81 -18.32 -14.15
C ARG A 87 -24.19 -19.56 -13.52
N GLU A 88 -22.99 -19.47 -12.97
CA GLU A 88 -22.36 -20.59 -12.30
C GLU A 88 -23.08 -20.95 -11.00
N PRO A 89 -23.32 -22.25 -10.73
CA PRO A 89 -23.84 -22.67 -9.45
C PRO A 89 -23.02 -22.11 -8.28
N GLY A 90 -23.72 -21.62 -7.26
CA GLY A 90 -23.10 -21.06 -6.06
C GLY A 90 -22.43 -19.70 -6.23
N TRP A 91 -22.58 -19.00 -7.37
CA TRP A 91 -22.00 -17.66 -7.56
C TRP A 91 -22.43 -16.69 -6.44
N ARG A 92 -23.73 -16.60 -6.14
CA ARG A 92 -24.26 -15.74 -5.07
C ARG A 92 -23.65 -16.09 -3.70
N HIS A 93 -23.61 -17.38 -3.37
CA HIS A 93 -23.00 -17.86 -2.13
C HIS A 93 -21.52 -17.46 -2.02
N ARG A 94 -20.73 -17.66 -3.09
CA ARG A 94 -19.32 -17.22 -3.12
C ARG A 94 -19.17 -15.72 -2.91
N VAL A 95 -20.01 -14.90 -3.55
CA VAL A 95 -19.99 -13.45 -3.34
C VAL A 95 -20.35 -13.10 -1.89
N GLY A 96 -21.36 -13.75 -1.31
CA GLY A 96 -21.73 -13.61 0.09
C GLY A 96 -20.61 -13.96 1.05
N ASP A 97 -19.92 -15.08 0.83
CA ASP A 97 -18.79 -15.51 1.65
C ASP A 97 -17.63 -14.50 1.58
N ARG A 98 -17.30 -14.00 0.38
CA ARG A 98 -16.23 -13.01 0.21
C ARG A 98 -16.58 -11.64 0.79
N LEU A 99 -17.85 -11.23 0.70
CA LEU A 99 -18.31 -10.02 1.37
C LEU A 99 -18.23 -10.17 2.90
N GLY A 100 -18.54 -11.36 3.43
CA GLY A 100 -18.37 -11.69 4.84
C GLY A 100 -16.92 -11.63 5.30
N GLY A 101 -15.99 -12.20 4.52
CA GLY A 101 -14.55 -12.12 4.75
C GLY A 101 -14.03 -10.68 4.76
N LEU A 102 -14.41 -9.89 3.75
CA LEU A 102 -14.07 -8.48 3.66
C LEU A 102 -14.60 -7.68 4.87
N ARG A 103 -15.85 -7.91 5.28
CA ARG A 103 -16.41 -7.27 6.47
C ARG A 103 -15.64 -7.62 7.73
N GLY A 104 -15.25 -8.89 7.90
CA GLY A 104 -14.43 -9.33 9.03
C GLY A 104 -13.09 -8.58 9.09
N ALA A 105 -12.36 -8.53 7.97
CA ALA A 105 -11.10 -7.80 7.88
C ALA A 105 -11.27 -6.28 8.09
N PHE A 106 -12.40 -5.71 7.68
CA PHE A 106 -12.70 -4.29 7.88
C PHE A 106 -13.03 -3.97 9.34
N VAL A 107 -13.76 -4.82 10.04
CA VAL A 107 -14.01 -4.63 11.49
C VAL A 107 -12.70 -4.70 12.27
N GLU A 108 -11.82 -5.65 11.96
CA GLU A 108 -10.48 -5.70 12.56
C GLU A 108 -9.66 -4.44 12.22
N HIS A 109 -9.84 -3.86 11.03
CA HIS A 109 -9.20 -2.60 10.65
C HIS A 109 -9.65 -1.45 11.53
N MET A 110 -10.96 -1.36 11.79
CA MET A 110 -11.52 -0.35 12.69
C MET A 110 -10.96 -0.50 14.10
N VAL A 111 -10.88 -1.70 14.65
CA VAL A 111 -10.31 -1.93 15.99
C VAL A 111 -8.86 -1.46 16.07
N LEU A 112 -8.04 -1.80 15.07
CA LEU A 112 -6.61 -1.44 15.06
C LEU A 112 -6.36 0.05 14.79
N THR A 113 -7.30 0.76 14.16
CA THR A 113 -7.16 2.19 13.85
C THR A 113 -7.82 3.09 14.88
N GLU A 114 -9.05 2.77 15.30
CA GLU A 114 -9.88 3.58 16.21
C GLU A 114 -9.79 3.16 17.68
N GLY A 115 -9.21 1.99 17.97
CA GLY A 115 -9.05 1.51 19.33
C GLY A 115 -8.31 2.52 20.23
N PRO A 116 -8.44 2.40 21.57
CA PRO A 116 -7.76 3.30 22.50
C PRO A 116 -6.23 3.27 22.34
N GLU A 117 -5.68 2.11 21.97
CA GLU A 117 -4.26 1.90 21.62
C GLU A 117 -4.08 1.78 20.09
N GLY A 118 -5.02 2.31 19.33
CA GLY A 118 -5.06 2.24 17.87
C GLY A 118 -4.26 3.35 17.21
N LEU A 119 -3.99 3.19 15.91
CA LEU A 119 -3.18 4.12 15.13
C LEU A 119 -3.66 5.58 15.24
N TYR A 120 -4.97 5.84 15.30
CA TYR A 120 -5.47 7.21 15.39
C TYR A 120 -5.23 7.85 16.75
N ALA A 121 -5.22 7.11 17.84
CA ALA A 121 -4.85 7.64 19.15
C ALA A 121 -3.38 8.09 19.14
N GLU A 122 -2.49 7.21 18.70
CA GLU A 122 -1.06 7.50 18.51
C GLU A 122 -0.83 8.71 17.57
N LEU A 123 -1.54 8.75 16.44
CA LEU A 123 -1.43 9.86 15.49
C LEU A 123 -1.85 11.20 16.13
N LEU A 124 -2.87 11.21 16.99
CA LEU A 124 -3.34 12.44 17.63
C LEU A 124 -2.45 12.90 18.78
N ASP A 125 -1.73 11.98 19.43
CA ASP A 125 -0.70 12.34 20.41
C ASP A 125 0.46 13.09 19.75
N HIS A 126 0.89 12.66 18.56
CA HIS A 126 1.97 13.30 17.80
C HIS A 126 1.51 14.47 16.92
N ALA A 127 0.27 14.43 16.44
CA ALA A 127 -0.26 15.39 15.48
C ALA A 127 -1.70 15.83 15.79
N PRO A 128 -1.95 16.57 16.90
CA PRO A 128 -3.30 16.98 17.30
C PRO A 128 -4.09 17.74 16.22
N ARG A 129 -3.37 18.47 15.35
CA ARG A 129 -3.92 19.18 14.18
C ARG A 129 -4.73 18.29 13.23
N LEU A 130 -4.48 16.98 13.23
CA LEU A 130 -5.13 16.00 12.37
C LEU A 130 -6.48 15.49 12.93
N ALA A 131 -6.90 15.95 14.11
CA ALA A 131 -8.16 15.53 14.75
C ALA A 131 -9.37 15.57 13.81
N ARG A 132 -9.48 16.61 12.99
CA ARG A 132 -10.59 16.71 12.04
C ARG A 132 -10.54 15.61 10.97
N GLY A 133 -9.35 15.29 10.46
CA GLY A 133 -9.14 14.24 9.47
C GLY A 133 -9.46 12.86 10.05
N VAL A 134 -8.97 12.57 11.26
CA VAL A 134 -9.31 11.34 12.00
C VAL A 134 -10.82 11.18 12.18
N HIS A 135 -11.53 12.21 12.64
CA HIS A 135 -12.99 12.14 12.81
C HIS A 135 -13.74 11.92 11.49
N VAL A 136 -13.22 12.39 10.36
CA VAL A 136 -13.79 12.08 9.04
C VAL A 136 -13.63 10.60 8.73
N LEU A 137 -12.42 10.05 8.91
CA LEU A 137 -12.16 8.62 8.63
C LEU A 137 -13.01 7.69 9.51
N ILE A 138 -13.21 8.02 10.79
CA ILE A 138 -14.08 7.24 11.69
C ILE A 138 -15.53 7.20 11.18
N ARG A 139 -16.06 8.34 10.71
CA ARG A 139 -17.41 8.35 10.12
C ARG A 139 -17.48 7.56 8.82
N GLU A 140 -16.42 7.60 8.02
CA GLU A 140 -16.32 6.77 6.81
C GLU A 140 -16.26 5.28 7.15
N HIS A 141 -15.53 4.86 8.18
CA HIS A 141 -15.53 3.49 8.65
C HIS A 141 -16.95 3.01 8.99
N ALA A 142 -17.67 3.78 9.81
CA ALA A 142 -19.05 3.46 10.16
C ALA A 142 -19.97 3.35 8.92
N ALA A 143 -19.83 4.25 7.94
CA ALA A 143 -20.62 4.22 6.71
C ALA A 143 -20.29 3.01 5.81
N VAL A 144 -19.01 2.66 5.69
CA VAL A 144 -18.55 1.51 4.92
C VAL A 144 -19.00 0.20 5.56
N GLU A 145 -18.87 0.05 6.89
CA GLU A 145 -19.37 -1.11 7.63
C GLU A 145 -20.87 -1.28 7.44
N ALA A 146 -21.64 -0.19 7.56
CA ALA A 146 -23.08 -0.22 7.37
C ALA A 146 -23.46 -0.66 5.94
N THR A 147 -22.70 -0.21 4.94
CA THR A 147 -22.89 -0.60 3.54
C THR A 147 -22.59 -2.08 3.33
N MET A 148 -21.49 -2.60 3.88
CA MET A 148 -21.15 -4.03 3.84
C MET A 148 -22.25 -4.88 4.48
N THR A 149 -22.69 -4.50 5.68
CA THR A 149 -23.75 -5.21 6.40
C THR A 149 -25.07 -5.19 5.62
N ALA A 150 -25.40 -4.05 4.99
CA ALA A 150 -26.59 -3.95 4.17
C ALA A 150 -26.50 -4.77 2.88
N LEU A 151 -25.32 -4.90 2.27
CA LEU A 151 -25.10 -5.78 1.12
C LEU A 151 -25.16 -7.25 1.53
N GLN A 152 -24.60 -7.62 2.69
CA GLN A 152 -24.65 -8.99 3.21
C GLN A 152 -26.08 -9.49 3.38
N ARG A 153 -27.00 -8.62 3.85
CA ARG A 153 -28.42 -8.96 3.97
C ARG A 153 -29.14 -9.13 2.63
N ARG A 154 -28.60 -8.56 1.55
CA ARG A 154 -29.21 -8.56 0.21
C ARG A 154 -28.70 -9.66 -0.71
N VAL A 155 -27.54 -10.24 -0.41
CA VAL A 155 -26.83 -11.14 -1.34
C VAL A 155 -27.65 -12.37 -1.74
N ASP A 156 -28.45 -12.89 -0.81
CA ASP A 156 -29.29 -14.09 -1.00
C ASP A 156 -30.74 -13.78 -1.36
N LEU A 157 -31.11 -12.50 -1.44
CA LEU A 157 -32.47 -12.10 -1.80
C LEU A 157 -32.74 -12.43 -3.27
N PRO A 158 -33.80 -13.20 -3.58
CA PRO A 158 -34.06 -13.68 -4.94
C PRO A 158 -34.35 -12.53 -5.93
N GLU A 159 -34.96 -11.44 -5.46
CA GLU A 159 -35.28 -10.24 -6.23
C GLU A 159 -34.06 -9.44 -6.68
N ILE A 160 -32.91 -9.62 -6.03
CA ILE A 160 -31.69 -8.90 -6.36
C ILE A 160 -30.99 -9.56 -7.55
N THR A 161 -30.94 -8.86 -8.67
CA THR A 161 -30.24 -9.35 -9.85
C THR A 161 -28.72 -9.37 -9.65
N ALA A 162 -28.03 -10.23 -10.40
CA ALA A 162 -26.57 -10.26 -10.36
C ALA A 162 -25.93 -8.92 -10.77
N SER A 163 -26.58 -8.17 -11.67
CA SER A 163 -26.13 -6.85 -12.10
C SER A 163 -26.25 -5.81 -10.98
N GLU A 164 -27.37 -5.79 -10.25
CA GLU A 164 -27.55 -4.89 -9.09
C GLU A 164 -26.52 -5.19 -8.01
N LEU A 165 -26.34 -6.47 -7.67
CA LEU A 165 -25.35 -6.88 -6.67
C LEU A 165 -23.93 -6.46 -7.08
N ARG A 166 -23.56 -6.63 -8.35
CA ARG A 166 -22.27 -6.16 -8.87
C ARG A 166 -22.13 -4.65 -8.77
N ASN A 167 -23.13 -3.89 -9.22
CA ASN A 167 -23.08 -2.43 -9.19
C ASN A 167 -22.86 -1.91 -7.76
N TRP A 168 -23.68 -2.35 -6.81
CA TRP A 168 -23.53 -1.90 -5.42
C TRP A 168 -22.21 -2.34 -4.79
N THR A 169 -21.73 -3.53 -5.11
CA THR A 169 -20.44 -4.00 -4.58
C THR A 169 -19.27 -3.26 -5.23
N THR A 170 -19.34 -2.92 -6.53
CA THR A 170 -18.35 -2.07 -7.20
C THR A 170 -18.33 -0.66 -6.62
N ASP A 171 -19.49 -0.10 -6.25
CA ASP A 171 -19.57 1.19 -5.57
C ASP A 171 -18.91 1.12 -4.19
N LEU A 172 -19.17 0.06 -3.41
CA LEU A 172 -18.48 -0.20 -2.15
C LEU A 172 -16.95 -0.27 -2.33
N LEU A 173 -16.47 -1.00 -3.34
CA LEU A 173 -15.04 -1.12 -3.64
C LEU A 173 -14.40 0.23 -3.97
N ARG A 174 -15.13 1.09 -4.69
CA ARG A 174 -14.70 2.47 -4.97
C ARG A 174 -14.58 3.29 -3.70
N GLU A 175 -15.55 3.19 -2.80
CA GLU A 175 -15.51 3.91 -1.51
C GLU A 175 -14.36 3.41 -0.62
N LEU A 176 -14.10 2.11 -0.58
CA LEU A 176 -12.93 1.54 0.10
C LEU A 176 -11.61 2.08 -0.47
N ALA A 177 -11.50 2.17 -1.80
CA ALA A 177 -10.29 2.71 -2.43
C ALA A 177 -10.06 4.18 -2.04
N ARG A 178 -11.12 5.00 -2.06
CA ARG A 178 -11.05 6.42 -1.64
C ARG A 178 -10.70 6.58 -0.17
N HIS A 179 -11.35 5.81 0.69
CA HIS A 179 -11.09 5.79 2.13
C HIS A 179 -9.62 5.44 2.41
N ARG A 180 -9.10 4.38 1.77
CA ARG A 180 -7.71 3.97 1.92
C ARG A 180 -6.71 5.03 1.46
N GLN A 181 -7.04 5.81 0.43
CA GLN A 181 -6.21 6.92 -0.03
C GLN A 181 -6.16 8.01 1.03
N ARG A 182 -7.32 8.47 1.52
CA ARG A 182 -7.39 9.49 2.59
C ARG A 182 -6.66 9.06 3.86
N GLY A 183 -6.76 7.78 4.23
CA GLY A 183 -5.99 7.24 5.37
C GLY A 183 -4.48 7.26 5.14
N ALA A 184 -4.01 7.07 3.90
CA ALA A 184 -2.59 7.19 3.58
C ALA A 184 -2.13 8.66 3.58
N ASP A 185 -2.94 9.56 3.06
CA ASP A 185 -2.68 11.00 3.07
C ASP A 185 -2.54 11.53 4.51
N LEU A 186 -3.44 11.10 5.41
CA LEU A 186 -3.40 11.47 6.83
C LEU A 186 -2.09 11.02 7.52
N VAL A 187 -1.67 9.77 7.28
CA VAL A 187 -0.40 9.26 7.83
C VAL A 187 0.78 10.06 7.27
N TYR A 188 0.77 10.39 5.98
CA TYR A 188 1.82 11.21 5.37
C TYR A 188 1.88 12.63 5.96
N GLU A 189 0.73 13.28 6.16
CA GLU A 189 0.63 14.61 6.79
C GLU A 189 1.17 14.63 8.23
N ALA A 190 1.07 13.52 8.95
CA ALA A 190 1.60 13.41 10.30
C ALA A 190 3.14 13.52 10.31
N TYR A 191 3.81 12.84 9.38
CA TYR A 191 5.27 12.76 9.31
C TYR A 191 5.95 13.87 8.48
N GLN A 192 5.25 14.53 7.56
CA GLN A 192 5.83 15.64 6.78
C GLN A 192 6.22 16.86 7.64
N THR A 193 5.47 17.15 8.70
CA THR A 193 5.72 18.32 9.54
C THR A 193 6.93 18.15 10.46
N ASP A 194 7.34 16.92 10.75
CA ASP A 194 8.50 16.62 11.63
C ASP A 194 9.85 16.92 10.95
N ILE A 195 9.89 17.02 9.62
CA ILE A 195 11.11 17.28 8.83
C ILE A 195 11.31 18.78 8.56
N GLY A 196 10.31 19.62 8.85
CA GLY A 196 10.32 21.05 8.49
C GLY A 196 10.70 22.04 9.61
N GLY A 197 11.14 21.56 10.77
CA GLY A 197 11.26 22.34 12.01
C GLY A 197 12.65 22.90 12.37
N GLU A 198 13.63 22.87 11.46
CA GLU A 198 14.95 23.49 11.68
C GLU A 198 15.25 24.55 10.62
N THR A 199 14.85 25.80 10.86
CA THR A 199 15.50 27.01 10.31
C THR A 199 15.30 28.21 11.23
#